data_AF-A0A423TVG8-F1
#
_entry.id   AF-A0A423TVG8-F1
#
_cell.length_a   1.000
_cell.length_b   1.000
_cell.length_c   1.000
_cell.angle_alpha   90.00
_cell.angle_beta   90.00
_cell.angle_gamma   90.00
#
_symmetry.space_group_name_H-M   'P 1'
#
loop_
_entity.id
_entity.type
_entity.pdbx_description
1 polymer ?
#
loop_
_entity_poly.entity_id
_entity_poly.type
_entity_poly.pdbx_seq_one_letter_code
_entity_poly.pdbx_strand_id
1 'polypeptide(L)'
;MDLMGPFPLTERGNQYILVIVDFLTRFAVVRALPNKYAETVAEAVSEVFADLGIPQTVLTDQGREFRNEILKEMAKHMQFQHHKITAYHPASNGLCERTNQQVLNILRGMWTEKISTGIFT
;
A
#
# COMPACT_ATOMS: atom_id res chain seq x y z
N MET A 1 1.29 2.62 5.96
CA MET A 1 0.59 2.08 4.79
C MET A 1 0.07 3.24 4.00
N ASP A 2 0.18 3.16 2.68
CA ASP A 2 -0.24 4.21 1.77
C ASP A 2 -0.86 3.60 0.50
N LEU A 3 -1.77 4.33 -0.14
CA LEU A 3 -2.46 3.90 -1.35
C LEU A 3 -2.14 4.87 -2.49
N MET A 4 -1.47 4.36 -3.52
CA MET A 4 -1.11 5.13 -4.70
C MET A 4 -2.09 4.88 -5.85
N GLY A 5 -2.35 5.93 -6.62
CA GLY A 5 -3.15 5.87 -7.85
C GLY A 5 -4.01 7.12 -8.06
N PRO A 6 -4.93 7.10 -9.04
CA PRO A 6 -5.13 6.01 -10.00
C PRO A 6 -3.98 5.88 -11.01
N PHE A 7 -3.64 4.65 -11.39
CA PHE A 7 -2.73 4.31 -12.47
C PHE A 7 -3.51 3.90 -13.74
N PRO A 8 -2.84 3.68 -14.89
CA PRO A 8 -3.47 3.03 -16.03
C PRO A 8 -4.04 1.67 -15.65
N LEU A 9 -5.25 1.37 -16.14
CA LEU A 9 -5.91 0.09 -15.88
C LEU A 9 -5.11 -1.05 -16.50
N THR A 10 -4.74 -2.03 -15.69
CA THR A 10 -4.08 -3.24 -16.16
C THR A 10 -5.08 -4.23 -16.79
N GLU A 11 -4.60 -5.18 -17.59
CA GLU A 11 -5.42 -6.26 -18.17
C GLU A 11 -6.15 -7.10 -17.10
N ARG A 12 -5.58 -7.17 -15.89
CA ARG A 12 -6.19 -7.85 -14.73
C ARG A 12 -7.18 -6.97 -13.95
N GLY A 13 -7.48 -5.77 -14.43
CA GLY A 13 -8.44 -4.85 -13.80
C GLY A 13 -7.90 -4.06 -12.61
N ASN A 14 -6.59 -4.07 -12.35
CA ASN A 14 -5.97 -3.29 -11.27
C ASN A 14 -5.67 -1.86 -11.69
N GLN A 15 -5.90 -0.91 -10.78
CA GLN A 15 -5.71 0.53 -10.99
C GLN A 15 -5.00 1.25 -9.81
N TYR A 16 -4.86 0.58 -8.67
CA TYR A 16 -4.28 1.13 -7.46
C TYR A 16 -3.17 0.24 -6.93
N ILE A 17 -2.30 0.82 -6.11
CA ILE A 17 -1.21 0.11 -5.45
C ILE A 17 -1.24 0.41 -3.96
N LEU A 18 -1.41 -0.62 -3.15
CA LEU A 18 -1.24 -0.56 -1.70
C LEU A 18 0.22 -0.84 -1.34
N VAL A 19 0.82 0.06 -0.56
CA VAL A 19 2.19 -0.07 -0.06
C VAL A 19 2.15 -0.18 1.46
N ILE A 20 2.70 -1.28 1.97
CA ILE A 20 2.88 -1.53 3.40
C ILE A 20 4.37 -1.62 3.66
N VAL A 21 4.88 -0.79 4.56
CA VAL A 21 6.31 -0.74 4.88
C VAL A 21 6.48 -1.03 6.36
N ASP A 22 7.31 -2.01 6.68
CA ASP A 22 7.77 -2.19 8.05
C ASP A 22 8.77 -1.07 8.39
N PHE A 23 8.52 -0.40 9.51
CA PHE A 23 9.31 0.76 9.89
C PHE A 23 10.74 0.39 10.32
N LEU A 24 10.93 -0.80 10.90
CA LEU A 24 12.24 -1.23 11.40
C LEU A 24 13.13 -1.75 10.28
N THR A 25 12.67 -2.79 9.59
CA THR A 25 13.46 -3.50 8.56
C THR A 25 13.49 -2.76 7.22
N ARG A 26 12.58 -1.80 7.04
CA ARG A 26 12.30 -1.14 5.74
C ARG A 26 11.81 -2.11 4.67
N PHE A 27 11.38 -3.31 5.06
CA PHE A 27 10.77 -4.26 4.16
C PHE A 27 9.44 -3.72 3.65
N ALA A 28 9.27 -3.67 2.33
CA ALA A 28 8.09 -3.12 1.68
C ALA A 28 7.31 -4.21 0.96
N VAL A 29 6.03 -4.31 1.26
CA VAL A 29 5.06 -5.14 0.55
C VAL A 29 4.21 -4.25 -0.33
N VAL A 30 4.06 -4.68 -1.58
CA VAL A 30 3.28 -3.98 -2.60
C VAL A 30 2.17 -4.91 -3.09
N ARG A 31 0.93 -4.42 -3.12
CA ARG A 31 -0.25 -5.14 -3.63
C ARG A 31 -0.97 -4.30 -4.68
N ALA A 32 -1.29 -4.89 -5.82
CA ALA A 32 -2.10 -4.24 -6.85
C ALA A 32 -3.59 -4.44 -6.53
N LEU A 33 -4.38 -3.37 -6.59
CA LEU A 33 -5.80 -3.37 -6.24
C LEU A 33 -6.66 -2.84 -7.40
N PRO A 34 -7.88 -3.37 -7.59
CA PRO A 34 -8.82 -2.90 -8.61
C PRO A 34 -9.45 -1.54 -8.27
N ASN A 35 -9.59 -1.24 -6.98
CA ASN A 35 -10.22 -0.02 -6.51
C ASN A 35 -9.66 0.37 -5.13
N LYS A 36 -10.10 1.53 -4.63
CA LYS A 36 -9.72 2.08 -3.33
C LYS A 36 -10.76 1.88 -2.24
N TYR A 37 -11.71 0.97 -2.44
CA TYR A 37 -12.76 0.72 -1.45
C TYR A 37 -12.16 0.07 -0.20
N ALA A 38 -12.72 0.41 0.96
CA ALA A 38 -12.15 0.02 2.25
C ALA A 38 -12.19 -1.50 2.45
N GLU A 39 -13.17 -2.18 1.88
CA GLU A 39 -13.30 -3.64 1.85
C GLU A 39 -12.12 -4.28 1.11
N THR A 40 -11.86 -3.83 -0.12
CA THR A 40 -10.74 -4.29 -0.95
C THR A 40 -9.39 -4.07 -0.26
N VAL A 41 -9.22 -2.90 0.38
CA VAL A 41 -8.00 -2.56 1.09
C VAL A 41 -7.85 -3.41 2.36
N ALA A 42 -8.92 -3.63 3.12
CA ALA A 42 -8.88 -4.44 4.33
C ALA A 42 -8.59 -5.91 4.03
N GLU A 43 -9.14 -6.46 2.94
CA GLU A 43 -8.83 -7.81 2.46
C GLU A 43 -7.33 -7.94 2.14
N ALA A 44 -6.79 -7.02 1.33
CA ALA A 44 -5.37 -7.02 0.98
C ALA A 44 -4.45 -6.84 2.21
N VAL A 45 -4.83 -6.03 3.19
CA VAL A 45 -4.06 -5.89 4.45
C VAL A 45 -4.14 -7.19 5.27
N SER A 46 -5.32 -7.82 5.34
CA SER A 46 -5.52 -9.07 6.08
C SER A 46 -4.66 -10.20 5.50
N GLU A 47 -4.56 -10.30 4.18
CA GLU A 47 -3.65 -11.25 3.50
C GLU A 47 -2.19 -11.01 3.90
N VAL A 48 -1.73 -9.75 3.88
CA VAL A 48 -0.36 -9.42 4.26
C VAL A 48 -0.09 -9.76 5.74
N PHE A 49 -1.06 -9.55 6.62
CA PHE A 49 -0.92 -9.90 8.03
C PHE A 49 -0.97 -11.42 8.27
N ALA A 50 -1.68 -12.17 7.42
CA ALA A 50 -1.65 -13.63 7.46
C ALA A 50 -0.25 -14.17 7.06
N ASP A 51 0.40 -13.55 6.08
CA ASP A 51 1.72 -13.95 5.60
C ASP A 51 2.86 -13.57 6.56
N LEU A 52 2.82 -12.36 7.11
CA LEU A 52 3.95 -11.76 7.85
C LEU A 52 3.71 -11.61 9.35
N GLY A 53 2.49 -11.89 9.81
CA GLY A 53 2.04 -11.63 11.17
C GLY A 53 1.41 -10.24 11.33
N ILE A 54 0.66 -10.10 12.42
CA ILE A 54 -0.05 -8.86 12.75
C ILE A 54 0.92 -7.93 13.48
N PRO A 55 1.13 -6.68 12.99
CA PRO A 55 1.98 -5.71 13.69
C PRO A 55 1.30 -5.18 14.94
N GLN A 56 2.10 -4.70 15.90
CA GLN A 56 1.55 -4.03 17.10
C GLN A 56 0.88 -2.69 16.75
N THR A 57 1.43 -1.98 15.76
CA THR A 57 0.99 -0.64 15.40
C THR A 57 0.98 -0.49 13.88
N VAL A 58 -0.13 0.05 13.38
CA VAL A 58 -0.34 0.35 11.97
C VAL A 58 -0.49 1.86 11.83
N LEU A 59 0.34 2.44 10.97
CA LEU A 59 0.27 3.85 10.62
C LEU A 59 -0.34 4.01 9.22
N THR A 60 -1.36 4.84 9.08
CA THR A 60 -1.92 5.24 7.77
C THR A 60 -1.90 6.75 7.60
N ASP A 61 -1.89 7.21 6.35
CA ASP A 61 -2.08 8.63 6.04
C ASP A 61 -3.54 9.07 6.32
N GLN A 62 -3.82 10.36 6.17
CA GLN A 62 -5.15 10.95 6.35
C GLN A 62 -6.06 10.79 5.11
N GLY A 63 -5.68 9.94 4.16
CA GLY A 63 -6.48 9.66 2.98
C GLY A 63 -7.89 9.22 3.38
N ARG A 64 -8.92 9.88 2.83
CA ARG A 64 -10.34 9.50 2.99
C ARG A 64 -10.65 8.10 2.44
N GLU A 65 -9.70 7.49 1.75
CA GLU A 65 -9.73 6.16 1.15
C GLU A 65 -9.87 5.07 2.22
N PHE A 66 -9.30 5.29 3.41
CA PHE A 66 -9.55 4.43 4.56
C PHE A 66 -10.82 4.90 5.25
N ARG A 67 -11.98 4.42 4.79
CA ARG A 67 -13.21 4.53 5.58
C ARG A 67 -12.92 3.93 6.95
N ASN A 68 -12.83 4.82 7.94
CA ASN A 68 -12.24 4.53 9.24
C ASN A 68 -12.89 3.35 9.96
N GLU A 69 -14.14 3.02 9.64
CA GLU A 69 -14.89 1.98 10.35
C GLU A 69 -14.34 0.58 10.10
N ILE A 70 -14.06 0.20 8.84
CA ILE A 70 -13.57 -1.15 8.54
C ILE A 70 -12.18 -1.39 9.13
N LEU A 71 -11.24 -0.46 8.93
CA LEU A 71 -9.91 -0.59 9.53
C LEU A 71 -9.95 -0.53 11.06
N LYS A 72 -10.88 0.25 11.65
CA LYS A 72 -11.04 0.31 13.10
C LYS A 72 -11.59 -0.99 13.67
N GLU A 73 -12.59 -1.59 13.03
CA GLU A 73 -13.08 -2.91 13.44
C GLU A 73 -12.00 -3.97 13.21
N MET A 74 -11.26 -3.91 12.11
CA MET A 74 -10.11 -4.80 11.87
C MET A 74 -9.06 -4.65 12.96
N ALA A 75 -8.71 -3.42 13.36
CA ALA A 75 -7.78 -3.13 14.45
C ALA A 75 -8.25 -3.73 15.78
N LYS A 76 -9.55 -3.64 16.06
CA LYS A 76 -10.17 -4.21 17.25
C LYS A 76 -10.15 -5.74 17.25
N HIS A 77 -10.47 -6.37 16.12
CA HIS A 77 -10.50 -7.83 15.99
C HIS A 77 -9.11 -8.46 15.96
N MET A 78 -8.17 -7.82 15.26
CA MET A 78 -6.78 -8.29 15.11
C MET A 78 -5.85 -7.79 16.22
N GLN A 79 -6.35 -6.95 17.14
CA GLN A 79 -5.64 -6.42 18.30
C GLN A 79 -4.38 -5.61 17.97
N PHE A 80 -4.41 -4.79 16.91
CA PHE A 80 -3.36 -3.82 16.62
C PHE A 80 -3.81 -2.39 16.90
N GLN A 81 -2.85 -1.50 17.18
CA GLN A 81 -3.10 -0.07 17.35
C GLN A 81 -3.08 0.63 16.00
N HIS A 82 -4.19 1.27 15.63
CA HIS A 82 -4.24 2.12 14.43
C HIS A 82 -3.97 3.57 14.78
N HIS A 83 -2.91 4.16 14.24
CA HIS A 83 -2.69 5.60 14.29
C HIS A 83 -2.76 6.21 12.89
N LYS A 84 -3.43 7.37 12.83
CA LYS A 84 -3.40 8.22 11.64
C LYS A 84 -2.29 9.22 11.80
N ILE A 85 -1.38 9.25 10.85
CA ILE A 85 -0.32 10.23 10.84
C ILE A 85 -0.94 11.57 10.42
N THR A 86 -0.85 12.61 11.25
CA THR A 86 -1.13 13.99 10.82
C THR A 86 -0.02 14.46 9.88
N ALA A 87 -0.26 15.47 9.03
CA ALA A 87 0.71 15.95 8.03
C ALA A 87 2.11 16.35 8.59
N TYR A 88 2.31 16.34 9.90
CA TYR A 88 3.49 16.81 10.64
C TYR A 88 4.29 15.68 11.32
N HIS A 89 4.44 14.51 10.69
CA HIS A 89 5.42 13.49 11.12
C HIS A 89 6.49 13.27 10.04
N PRO A 90 7.54 14.11 9.98
CA PRO A 90 8.51 14.14 8.89
C PRO A 90 9.23 12.80 8.67
N ALA A 91 9.50 12.05 9.73
CA ALA A 91 10.21 10.77 9.65
C ALA A 91 9.37 9.65 8.99
N SER A 92 8.07 9.57 9.31
CA SER A 92 7.17 8.55 8.75
C SER A 92 6.71 8.93 7.35
N ASN A 93 6.39 10.20 7.11
CA ASN A 93 6.04 10.70 5.79
C ASN A 93 7.22 10.55 4.83
N GLY A 94 8.42 10.96 5.25
CA GLY A 94 9.63 10.83 4.43
C GLY A 94 10.07 9.39 4.17
N LEU A 95 9.68 8.42 5.01
CA LEU A 95 9.86 7.00 4.69
C LEU A 95 8.89 6.56 3.59
N CYS A 96 7.58 6.77 3.80
CA CYS A 96 6.55 6.35 2.84
C CYS A 96 6.77 7.02 1.47
N GLU A 97 7.05 8.33 1.43
CA GLU A 97 7.32 9.06 0.19
C GLU A 97 8.50 8.47 -0.58
N ARG A 98 9.61 8.15 0.12
CA ARG A 98 10.78 7.52 -0.51
C ARG A 98 10.47 6.13 -1.02
N THR A 99 9.77 5.30 -0.24
CA THR A 99 9.39 3.96 -0.68
C THR A 99 8.45 4.02 -1.88
N ASN A 100 7.47 4.92 -1.89
CA ASN A 100 6.56 5.13 -3.02
C ASN A 100 7.33 5.54 -4.28
N GLN A 101 8.28 6.48 -4.17
CA GLN A 101 9.15 6.86 -5.28
C GLN A 101 9.99 5.69 -5.79
N GLN A 102 10.54 4.87 -4.90
CA GLN A 102 11.29 3.66 -5.28
C GLN A 102 10.41 2.66 -6.05
N VAL A 103 9.21 2.38 -5.54
CA VAL A 103 8.24 1.50 -6.21
C VAL A 103 7.91 2.01 -7.61
N LEU A 104 7.62 3.32 -7.75
CA LEU A 104 7.33 3.92 -9.05
C LEU A 104 8.52 3.83 -10.02
N ASN A 105 9.74 4.03 -9.54
CA ASN A 105 10.94 3.95 -10.38
C ASN A 105 11.19 2.52 -10.88
N ILE A 106 11.00 1.52 -10.02
CA ILE A 106 11.11 0.11 -10.40
C ILE A 106 10.06 -0.24 -11.46
N LEU A 107 8.79 0.12 -11.23
CA LEU A 107 7.70 -0.14 -12.17
C LEU A 107 7.92 0.52 -13.53
N ARG A 108 8.44 1.76 -13.55
CA ARG A 108 8.81 2.44 -14.80
C ARG A 108 9.95 1.72 -15.52
N GLY A 109 11.00 1.32 -14.80
CA GLY A 109 12.11 0.57 -15.37
C GLY A 109 11.65 -0.74 -16.02
N MET A 110 10.82 -1.51 -15.31
CA MET A 110 10.25 -2.76 -15.83
C MET A 110 9.37 -2.53 -17.06
N TRP A 111 8.59 -1.44 -17.09
CA TRP A 111 7.77 -1.09 -18.24
C TRP A 111 8.64 -0.74 -19.46
N THR A 112 9.68 0.07 -19.29
CA THR A 112 10.62 0.44 -20.35
C THR A 112 11.35 -0.78 -20.90
N GLU A 113 11.80 -1.69 -20.03
CA GLU A 113 12.45 -2.94 -20.43
C GLU A 113 11.49 -3.86 -21.21
N LYS A 114 10.22 -3.93 -20.80
CA LYS A 114 9.20 -4.73 -21.50
C LYS A 114 8.91 -4.19 -22.90
N ILE A 115 8.93 -2.87 -23.09
CA ILE A 115 8.83 -2.23 -24.41
C ILE A 115 10.09 -2.50 -25.24
N SER A 116 11.29 -2.40 -24.67
CA SER A 116 12.54 -2.61 -25.43
C SER A 116 12.76 -4.07 -25.84
N THR A 117 12.21 -5.02 -25.08
CA THR A 117 12.35 -6.47 -25.34
C THR A 117 11.26 -7.03 -26.27
N GLY A 118 10.28 -6.21 -26.68
CA GLY A 118 9.32 -6.57 -27.73
C GLY A 118 8.35 -7.72 -27.38
N ILE A 119 8.15 -8.06 -26.10
CA ILE A 119 7.27 -9.17 -25.66
C ILE A 119 5.79 -8.75 -25.64
N PHE A 120 5.36 -8.05 -26.68
CA PHE A 120 3.97 -7.87 -27.04
C PHE A 120 3.84 -8.26 -28.51
N THR A 121 3.59 -9.54 -28.76
CA THR A 121 3.04 -10.05 -30.01
C THR A 121 1.79 -10.84 -29.66
#